data_AF-A0A1H9RSS6-F1
#
_entry.id   AF-A0A1H9RSS6-F1
#
_cell.length_a   1.000
_cell.length_b   1.000
_cell.length_c   1.000
_cell.angle_alpha   90.00
_cell.angle_beta   90.00
_cell.angle_gamma   90.00
#
_symmetry.space_group_name_H-M   'P 1'
#
loop_
_entity.id
_entity.type
_entity.pdbx_description
1 polymer ?
#
loop_
_entity_poly.entity_id
_entity_poly.type
_entity_poly.pdbx_seq_one_letter_code
_entity_poly.pdbx_strand_id
1 'polypeptide(L)'
;MPTTERKTIESCLKSYDGYVDFWSDDAGDTEQLYKLRDQIHDRLSELNPTQKAELRKIDDKLLKLVGDNRESQSWDAVMLRKTGVLVKDERY
;
A
#
# COMPACT_ATOMS: atom_id res chain seq x y z
N MET A 1 22.58 -19.41 -0.39
CA MET A 1 21.22 -18.96 -0.06
C MET A 1 21.13 -17.50 -0.41
N PRO A 2 20.17 -17.05 -1.25
CA PRO A 2 20.03 -15.63 -1.50
C PRO A 2 19.41 -15.02 -0.24
N THR A 3 20.17 -14.16 0.44
CA THR A 3 19.64 -13.29 1.49
C THR A 3 18.65 -12.36 0.81
N THR A 4 17.35 -12.55 1.06
CA THR A 4 16.34 -11.55 0.73
C THR A 4 16.77 -10.26 1.40
N GLU A 5 17.32 -9.31 0.64
CA GLU A 5 17.67 -8.00 1.17
C GLU A 5 16.39 -7.40 1.76
N ARG A 6 16.35 -7.24 3.08
CA ARG A 6 15.25 -6.51 3.74
C ARG A 6 15.32 -5.08 3.23
N LYS A 7 14.36 -4.68 2.41
CA LYS A 7 14.19 -3.28 2.01
C LYS A 7 14.04 -2.40 3.26
N THR A 8 14.66 -1.22 3.23
CA THR A 8 14.50 -0.21 4.29
C THR A 8 13.05 0.29 4.29
N ILE A 9 12.57 0.82 5.43
CA ILE A 9 11.21 1.38 5.51
C ILE A 9 11.01 2.49 4.48
N GLU A 10 12.01 3.34 4.29
CA GLU A 10 11.98 4.40 3.28
C GLU A 10 11.83 3.84 1.86
N SER A 11 12.52 2.74 1.54
CA SER A 11 12.37 2.06 0.25
C SER A 11 10.97 1.43 0.09
N CYS A 12 10.41 0.86 1.17
CA CYS A 12 9.04 0.34 1.17
C CYS A 12 8.01 1.47 0.96
N LEU A 13 8.12 2.58 1.69
CA LEU A 13 7.23 3.75 1.55
C LEU A 13 7.28 4.32 0.14
N LYS A 14 8.48 4.51 -0.42
CA LYS A 14 8.66 5.02 -1.79
C LYS A 14 8.09 4.06 -2.83
N SER A 15 8.29 2.76 -2.65
CA SER A 15 7.71 1.75 -3.55
C SER A 15 6.18 1.77 -3.45
N TYR A 16 5.64 1.83 -2.24
CA TYR A 16 4.21 1.86 -1.99
C TYR A 16 3.55 3.10 -2.61
N ASP A 17 4.12 4.29 -2.43
CA ASP A 17 3.64 5.52 -3.08
C ASP A 17 3.65 5.40 -4.60
N GLY A 18 4.72 4.84 -5.17
CA GLY A 18 4.81 4.59 -6.61
C GLY A 18 3.72 3.63 -7.12
N TYR A 19 3.49 2.52 -6.42
CA TYR A 19 2.41 1.60 -6.80
C TYR A 19 1.03 2.25 -6.70
N VAL A 20 0.80 3.14 -5.73
CA VAL A 20 -0.48 3.87 -5.60
C VAL A 20 -0.64 4.89 -6.73
N ASP A 21 0.41 5.65 -7.06
CA ASP A 21 0.37 6.68 -8.10
C ASP A 21 0.21 6.11 -9.52
N PHE A 22 0.73 4.90 -9.77
CA PHE A 22 0.70 4.25 -11.09
C PHE A 22 -0.23 3.04 -11.15
N TRP A 23 -1.08 2.86 -10.15
CA TRP A 23 -2.03 1.76 -10.14
C TRP A 23 -2.93 1.79 -11.37
N SER A 24 -3.18 0.61 -11.93
CA SER A 24 -4.08 0.41 -13.06
C SER A 24 -4.87 -0.88 -12.86
N ASP A 25 -6.12 -0.86 -13.31
CA ASP A 25 -7.07 -1.97 -13.18
C ASP A 25 -6.67 -3.21 -14.01
N ASP A 26 -5.74 -3.04 -14.95
CA ASP A 26 -5.28 -4.08 -15.89
C ASP A 26 -3.79 -4.43 -15.71
N ALA A 27 -3.11 -3.89 -14.70
CA ALA A 27 -1.67 -4.09 -14.54
C ALA A 27 -1.31 -5.51 -14.08
N GLY A 28 -2.20 -6.19 -13.35
CA GLY A 28 -1.96 -7.54 -12.81
C GLY A 28 -0.96 -7.60 -11.66
N ASP A 29 -0.62 -6.46 -11.04
CA ASP A 29 0.42 -6.35 -10.02
C ASP A 29 -0.05 -5.73 -8.69
N THR A 30 -1.36 -5.52 -8.50
CA THR A 30 -1.88 -4.92 -7.25
C THR A 30 -1.61 -5.77 -6.01
N GLU A 31 -1.31 -7.05 -6.17
CA GLU A 31 -0.84 -7.90 -5.07
C GLU A 31 0.48 -7.39 -4.46
N GLN A 32 1.34 -6.73 -5.26
CA GLN A 32 2.59 -6.17 -4.78
C GLN A 32 2.34 -4.91 -3.95
N LEU A 33 1.34 -4.12 -4.33
CA LEU A 33 0.85 -3.01 -3.53
C LEU A 33 0.32 -3.49 -2.17
N TYR A 34 -0.46 -4.59 -2.15
CA TYR A 34 -0.91 -5.21 -0.90
C TYR A 34 0.26 -5.68 -0.02
N LYS A 35 1.19 -6.46 -0.58
CA LYS A 35 2.37 -6.98 0.13
C LYS A 35 3.26 -5.87 0.68
N LEU A 36 3.44 -4.78 -0.05
CA LEU A 36 4.21 -3.63 0.43
C LEU A 36 3.53 -2.97 1.61
N ARG A 37 2.20 -2.81 1.55
CA ARG A 37 1.47 -2.19 2.64
C ARG A 37 1.44 -3.04 3.91
N ASP A 38 1.35 -4.36 3.74
CA ASP A 38 1.45 -5.36 4.82
C ASP A 38 2.85 -5.35 5.47
N GLN A 39 3.92 -5.25 4.67
CA GLN A 39 5.28 -5.09 5.23
C GLN A 39 5.49 -3.79 5.99
N ILE A 40 4.81 -2.71 5.58
CA ILE A 40 4.85 -1.43 6.30
C ILE A 40 4.03 -1.56 7.59
N HIS A 41 2.88 -2.25 7.55
CA HIS A 41 2.04 -2.54 8.72
C HIS A 41 2.84 -3.23 9.83
N ASP A 42 3.54 -4.31 9.50
CA ASP A 42 4.37 -5.08 10.44
C ASP A 42 5.46 -4.24 11.12
N ARG A 43 5.80 -3.09 10.54
CA ARG A 43 6.90 -2.22 10.96
C ARG A 43 6.42 -0.84 11.41
N LEU A 44 5.12 -0.64 11.64
CA LEU A 44 4.55 0.65 12.08
C LEU A 44 5.22 1.22 13.34
N SER A 45 5.66 0.35 14.24
CA SER A 45 6.39 0.70 15.46
C SER A 45 7.78 1.28 15.19
N GLU A 46 8.40 0.94 14.06
CA GLU A 46 9.71 1.41 13.63
C GLU A 46 9.64 2.79 12.93
N LEU A 47 8.45 3.24 12.51
CA LEU A 47 8.31 4.51 11.79
C LEU A 47 8.50 5.72 12.71
N ASN A 48 9.35 6.65 12.26
CA ASN A 48 9.47 7.97 12.88
C ASN A 48 8.25 8.87 12.54
N PRO A 49 8.06 10.02 13.22
CA PRO A 49 6.91 10.89 12.98
C PRO A 49 6.76 11.38 11.53
N THR A 50 7.88 11.65 10.84
CA THR A 50 7.87 12.08 9.43
C THR A 50 7.37 10.96 8.52
N GLN A 51 7.88 9.74 8.72
CA GLN A 51 7.45 8.56 7.97
C GLN A 51 5.99 8.20 8.22
N LYS A 52 5.48 8.38 9.44
CA LYS A 52 4.05 8.20 9.73
C LYS A 52 3.18 9.22 9.00
N ALA A 53 3.64 10.48 8.92
CA ALA A 53 2.93 11.51 8.16
C ALA A 53 2.94 11.23 6.65
N GLU A 54 4.05 10.72 6.12
CA GLU A 54 4.17 10.27 4.73
C GLU A 54 3.23 9.09 4.43
N LEU A 55 3.29 8.03 5.25
CA LEU A 55 2.41 6.87 5.13
C LEU A 55 0.93 7.28 5.11
N ARG A 56 0.51 8.18 6.01
CA ARG A 56 -0.88 8.68 6.04
C ARG A 56 -1.29 9.35 4.73
N LYS A 57 -0.41 10.14 4.12
CA LYS A 57 -0.69 10.78 2.81
C LYS A 57 -0.85 9.75 1.71
N ILE A 58 0.01 8.72 1.68
CA ILE A 58 -0.07 7.65 0.69
C ILE A 58 -1.36 6.84 0.89
N ASP A 59 -1.68 6.51 2.14
CA ASP A 59 -2.91 5.81 2.50
C ASP A 59 -4.18 6.62 2.13
N ASP A 60 -4.15 7.95 2.26
CA ASP A 60 -5.26 8.80 1.80
C ASP A 60 -5.43 8.73 0.28
N LYS A 61 -4.33 8.71 -0.50
CA LYS A 61 -4.38 8.50 -1.95
C LYS A 61 -4.98 7.13 -2.29
N LEU A 62 -4.50 6.06 -1.62
CA LEU A 62 -5.00 4.71 -1.82
C LEU A 62 -6.51 4.62 -1.52
N LEU A 63 -6.98 5.21 -0.41
CA LEU A 63 -8.39 5.18 -0.05
C LEU A 63 -9.26 5.95 -1.05
N LYS A 64 -8.75 7.03 -1.63
CA LYS A 64 -9.42 7.72 -2.73
C LYS A 64 -9.51 6.81 -3.97
N LEU A 65 -8.40 6.17 -4.35
CA LEU A 65 -8.34 5.25 -5.48
C LEU A 65 -9.31 4.06 -5.31
N VAL A 66 -9.42 3.52 -4.09
CA VAL A 66 -10.41 2.49 -3.73
C VAL A 66 -11.84 2.99 -3.97
N GLY A 67 -12.12 4.25 -3.63
CA GLY A 67 -13.41 4.89 -3.87
C GLY A 67 -13.71 5.06 -5.36
N ASP A 68 -12.72 5.56 -6.11
CA ASP A 68 -12.83 5.80 -7.55
C ASP A 68 -13.03 4.51 -8.35
N ASN A 69 -12.56 3.36 -7.82
CA ASN A 69 -12.66 2.04 -8.46
C ASN A 69 -13.60 1.07 -7.73
N ARG A 70 -14.56 1.59 -6.97
CA ARG A 70 -15.44 0.76 -6.12
C ARG A 70 -16.27 -0.25 -6.91
N GLU A 71 -16.70 0.11 -8.12
CA GLU A 71 -17.56 -0.72 -8.96
C GLU A 71 -16.80 -1.71 -9.85
N SER A 72 -15.48 -1.56 -10.00
CA SER A 72 -14.68 -2.50 -10.79
C SER A 72 -14.64 -3.89 -10.14
N GLN A 73 -14.83 -4.91 -10.96
CA GLN A 73 -14.79 -6.32 -10.56
C GLN A 73 -13.49 -7.02 -10.96
N SER A 74 -12.51 -6.28 -11.47
CA SER A 74 -11.19 -6.85 -11.78
C SER A 74 -10.55 -7.44 -10.51
N TRP A 75 -9.62 -8.37 -10.71
CA TRP A 75 -8.81 -8.89 -9.60
C TRP A 75 -7.99 -7.77 -8.93
N ASP A 76 -7.45 -6.85 -9.71
CA ASP A 76 -6.68 -5.72 -9.21
C ASP A 76 -7.54 -4.78 -8.35
N ALA A 77 -8.77 -4.47 -8.75
CA ALA A 77 -9.70 -3.68 -7.95
C ALA A 77 -10.11 -4.40 -6.64
N VAL A 78 -10.24 -5.73 -6.68
CA VAL A 78 -10.46 -6.54 -5.45
C VAL A 78 -9.25 -6.42 -4.52
N MET A 79 -8.04 -6.55 -5.04
CA MET A 79 -6.81 -6.42 -4.24
C MET A 79 -6.60 -5.00 -3.73
N LEU A 80 -6.92 -3.98 -4.52
CA LEU A 80 -6.91 -2.58 -4.11
C LEU A 80 -7.86 -2.35 -2.93
N ARG A 81 -9.10 -2.87 -3.01
CA ARG A 81 -10.06 -2.81 -1.90
C ARG A 81 -9.56 -3.54 -0.65
N LYS A 82 -8.93 -4.70 -0.82
CA LYS A 82 -8.34 -5.45 0.30
C LYS A 82 -7.24 -4.64 0.99
N THR A 83 -6.37 -3.96 0.24
CA THR A 83 -5.38 -3.04 0.81
C THR A 83 -6.04 -1.87 1.52
N GLY A 84 -7.14 -1.34 0.96
CA GLY A 84 -7.94 -0.29 1.61
C GLY A 84 -8.56 -0.70 2.95
N VAL A 85 -8.91 -1.97 3.14
CA VAL A 85 -9.38 -2.51 4.43
C VAL A 85 -8.25 -2.48 5.45
N LEU A 86 -7.06 -2.98 5.09
CA LEU A 86 -5.89 -2.98 5.96
C LEU A 86 -5.52 -1.56 6.45
N VAL A 87 -5.60 -0.57 5.55
CA VAL A 87 -5.39 0.85 5.92
C VAL A 87 -6.44 1.36 6.92
N LYS A 88 -7.71 0.96 6.79
CA LYS A 88 -8.78 1.42 7.68
C LYS A 88 -8.66 0.79 9.07
N ASP A 89 -8.33 -0.49 9.13
CA ASP A 89 -8.21 -1.22 10.40
C ASP A 89 -7.09 -0.65 11.30
N GLU A 90 -6.08 -0.01 10.72
CA GLU A 90 -5.00 0.64 11.48
C GLU A 90 -5.31 2.06 11.97
N ARG A 91 -6.38 2.69 11.46
CA ARG A 91 -6.77 4.06 11.82
C ARG A 91 -7.70 4.11 13.02
N TYR A 92 -8.21 2.96 13.48
CA TYR A 92 -9.15 2.80 14.60
C TYR A 92 -8.60 1.86 15.65
#